data_AF-A0A497PH32-F1
#
_entry.id   AF-A0A497PH32-F1
#
_cell.length_a   1.000
_cell.length_b   1.000
_cell.length_c   1.000
_cell.angle_alpha   90.00
_cell.angle_beta   90.00
_cell.angle_gamma   90.00
#
_symmetry.space_group_name_H-M   'P 1'
#
loop_
_entity.id
_entity.type
_entity.pdbx_description
1 polymer ?
#
loop_
_entity_poly.entity_id
_entity_poly.type
_entity_poly.pdbx_seq_one_letter_code
_entity_poly.pdbx_strand_id
1 'polypeptide(L)'
;MASPSQYRSQIKNLGLDNLEMTASSIAEAKNAIKRTRNLQKMLRQIKQNINLDMKTIRANYRQKMSTAASTSSTIVTILGKRKLAGQMRASEKRRLRMERDRTLQPYESIKLMIDDLLIQMDSAKAQFQAFIEEIKSEEQLTKQSTSAKKTVAGANTSTNFCPQCGTLATESDRFCRNCGNRL
;
A
#
# COMPACT_ATOMS: atom_id res chain seq x y z
N MET A 1 23.62 16.27 -5.90
CA MET A 1 23.14 14.92 -6.26
C MET A 1 23.53 14.00 -5.14
N ALA A 2 22.58 13.24 -4.61
CA ALA A 2 22.86 12.30 -3.54
C ALA A 2 23.52 11.04 -4.10
N SER A 3 24.41 10.42 -3.33
CA SER A 3 25.03 9.15 -3.70
C SER A 3 24.03 7.99 -3.51
N PRO A 4 24.25 6.85 -4.18
CA PRO A 4 23.45 5.64 -3.93
C PRO A 4 23.49 5.19 -2.47
N SER A 5 24.63 5.35 -1.79
CA SER A 5 24.75 5.01 -0.37
C SER A 5 23.91 5.91 0.52
N GLN A 6 23.82 7.21 0.21
CA GLN A 6 22.96 8.14 0.95
C GLN A 6 21.48 7.77 0.84
N TYR A 7 21.01 7.36 -0.34
CA TYR A 7 19.64 6.88 -0.50
C TYR A 7 19.37 5.59 0.28
N ARG A 8 20.32 4.64 0.31
CA ARG A 8 20.20 3.43 1.14
C ARG A 8 20.10 3.78 2.63
N SER A 9 20.92 4.71 3.11
CA SER A 9 20.83 5.18 4.50
C SER A 9 19.50 5.86 4.79
N GLN A 10 18.98 6.68 3.87
CA GLN A 10 17.66 7.29 4.03
C GLN A 10 16.56 6.25 4.16
N ILE A 11 16.57 5.20 3.32
CA ILE A 11 15.61 4.10 3.39
C ILE A 11 15.73 3.36 4.72
N LYS A 12 16.95 3.03 5.17
CA LYS A 12 17.19 2.37 6.46
C LYS A 12 16.67 3.20 7.64
N ASN A 13 16.87 4.52 7.58
CA ASN A 13 16.41 5.45 8.62
C ASN A 13 14.88 5.60 8.68
N LEU A 14 14.14 5.07 7.71
CA LEU A 14 12.67 5.01 7.81
C LEU A 14 12.20 3.98 8.85
N GLY A 15 13.09 3.13 9.37
CA GLY A 15 12.77 2.17 10.43
C GLY A 15 11.85 1.05 9.98
N LEU A 16 11.93 0.65 8.71
CA LEU A 16 11.10 -0.42 8.13
C LEU A 16 11.36 -1.79 8.79
N ASP A 17 12.56 -1.99 9.36
CA ASP A 17 12.98 -3.24 9.99
C ASP A 17 12.19 -3.56 11.29
N ASN A 18 11.60 -2.55 11.93
CA ASN A 18 10.89 -2.68 13.21
C ASN A 18 9.37 -2.57 13.04
N LEU A 19 8.85 -2.74 11.81
CA LEU A 19 7.43 -2.62 11.53
C LEU A 19 6.73 -3.95 11.86
N GLU A 20 6.52 -4.24 13.14
CA GLU A 20 5.66 -5.37 13.54
C GLU A 20 4.23 -5.10 13.08
N MET A 21 3.71 -5.96 12.19
CA MET A 21 2.41 -5.81 11.54
C MET A 21 1.30 -6.59 12.26
N THR A 22 1.37 -6.72 13.58
CA THR A 22 0.31 -7.34 14.38
C THR A 22 -0.63 -6.27 14.93
N ALA A 23 -1.93 -6.42 14.68
CA ALA A 23 -2.96 -5.57 15.30
C ALA A 23 -3.88 -6.45 16.14
N SER A 24 -4.12 -6.05 17.39
CA SER A 24 -5.06 -6.71 18.29
C SER A 24 -6.41 -5.99 18.35
N SER A 25 -6.47 -4.75 17.85
CA SER A 25 -7.68 -3.92 17.84
C SER A 25 -7.87 -3.16 16.53
N ILE A 26 -9.12 -2.77 16.24
CA ILE A 26 -9.45 -1.91 15.09
C ILE A 26 -8.67 -0.59 15.15
N ALA A 27 -8.48 -0.03 16.34
CA ALA A 27 -7.75 1.23 16.53
C ALA A 27 -6.27 1.08 16.14
N GLU A 28 -5.62 0.00 16.56
CA GLU A 28 -4.25 -0.34 16.18
C GLU A 28 -4.12 -0.56 14.68
N ALA A 29 -5.02 -1.33 14.07
CA ALA A 29 -5.03 -1.59 12.63
C ALA A 29 -5.16 -0.29 11.81
N LYS A 30 -6.04 0.62 12.23
CA LYS A 30 -6.18 1.95 11.58
C LYS A 30 -4.90 2.79 11.72
N ASN A 31 -4.28 2.77 12.89
CA ASN A 31 -3.01 3.48 13.12
C ASN A 31 -1.87 2.89 12.29
N ALA A 32 -1.79 1.56 12.19
CA ALA A 32 -0.84 0.87 11.33
C ALA A 32 -1.02 1.28 9.86
N ILE A 33 -2.24 1.25 9.33
CA ILE A 33 -2.54 1.73 7.96
C ILE A 33 -2.08 3.18 7.76
N LYS A 34 -2.33 4.07 8.73
CA LYS A 34 -1.90 5.48 8.65
C LYS A 34 -0.37 5.61 8.61
N ARG A 35 0.34 4.88 9.46
CA ARG A 35 1.82 4.84 9.49
C ARG A 35 2.35 4.33 8.15
N THR A 36 1.82 3.21 7.65
CA THR A 36 2.20 2.63 6.36
C THR A 36 1.99 3.62 5.21
N ARG A 37 0.87 4.37 5.17
CA ARG A 37 0.66 5.42 4.15
C ARG A 37 1.71 6.54 4.20
N ASN A 38 2.12 6.96 5.39
CA ASN A 38 3.15 8.00 5.53
C ASN A 38 4.51 7.51 5.02
N LEU A 39 4.90 6.30 5.41
CA LEU A 39 6.13 5.66 4.94
C LEU A 39 6.11 5.48 3.41
N GLN A 40 4.98 5.10 2.81
CA GLN A 40 4.84 5.01 1.36
C GLN A 40 5.05 6.37 0.67
N LYS A 41 4.58 7.46 1.26
CA LYS A 41 4.82 8.83 0.72
C LYS A 41 6.31 9.15 0.76
N MET A 42 7.01 8.83 1.85
CA MET A 42 8.45 9.06 1.98
C MET A 42 9.24 8.25 0.94
N LEU A 43 8.92 6.96 0.76
CA LEU A 43 9.52 6.12 -0.26
C LEU A 43 9.29 6.66 -1.69
N ARG A 44 8.07 7.13 -2.00
CA ARG A 44 7.76 7.76 -3.29
C ARG A 44 8.57 9.04 -3.50
N GLN A 45 8.75 9.86 -2.46
CA GLN A 45 9.59 11.06 -2.53
C GLN A 45 11.05 10.71 -2.81
N ILE A 46 11.59 9.70 -2.12
CA ILE A 46 12.95 9.21 -2.36
C ILE A 46 13.10 8.74 -3.81
N LYS A 47 12.14 7.95 -4.33
CA LYS A 47 12.12 7.51 -5.72
C LYS A 47 12.11 8.67 -6.72
N GLN A 48 11.35 9.74 -6.44
CA GLN A 48 11.36 10.95 -7.26
C GLN A 48 12.73 11.63 -7.27
N ASN A 49 13.35 11.77 -6.10
CA ASN A 49 14.69 12.36 -5.97
C ASN A 49 15.72 11.54 -6.76
N ILE A 50 15.67 10.21 -6.67
CA ILE A 50 16.53 9.32 -7.47
C ILE A 50 16.33 9.56 -8.97
N ASN A 51 15.09 9.68 -9.44
CA ASN A 51 14.80 9.94 -10.86
C ASN A 51 15.39 11.28 -11.34
N LEU A 52 15.30 12.33 -10.51
CA LEU A 52 15.90 13.63 -10.79
C LEU A 52 17.42 13.53 -10.89
N ASP A 53 18.06 12.86 -9.94
CA ASP A 53 19.50 12.65 -9.97
C ASP A 53 19.92 11.84 -11.20
N MET A 54 19.26 10.73 -11.50
CA MET A 54 19.52 9.94 -12.71
C MET A 54 19.35 10.77 -13.99
N LYS A 55 18.37 11.68 -14.06
CA LYS A 55 18.17 12.60 -15.19
C LYS A 55 19.37 13.55 -15.32
N THR A 56 19.86 14.10 -14.21
CA THR A 56 21.05 14.95 -14.17
C THR A 56 22.30 14.18 -14.61
N ILE A 57 22.50 12.94 -14.15
CA ILE A 57 23.61 12.07 -14.60
C ILE A 57 23.54 11.91 -16.12
N ARG A 58 22.37 11.54 -16.66
CA ARG A 58 22.19 11.35 -18.11
C ARG A 58 22.48 12.63 -18.90
N ALA A 59 22.08 13.81 -18.39
CA ALA A 59 22.37 15.10 -19.01
C ALA A 59 23.88 15.39 -19.04
N ASN A 60 24.58 15.17 -17.93
CA ASN A 60 26.04 15.36 -17.84
C ASN A 60 26.79 14.47 -18.83
N TYR A 61 26.42 13.18 -18.94
CA TYR A 61 27.03 12.28 -19.93
C TYR A 61 26.65 12.65 -21.37
N ARG A 62 25.45 13.18 -21.62
CA ARG A 62 25.07 13.72 -22.94
C ARG A 62 25.99 14.87 -23.34
N GLN A 63 26.26 15.80 -22.41
CA GLN A 63 27.19 16.91 -22.64
C GLN A 63 28.63 16.42 -22.87
N LYS A 64 29.12 15.47 -22.07
CA LYS A 64 30.45 14.84 -22.28
C LYS A 64 30.57 14.19 -23.66
N MET A 65 29.51 13.52 -24.13
CA MET A 65 29.50 12.92 -25.48
C MET A 65 29.44 13.95 -26.60
N SER A 66 28.82 15.12 -26.38
CA SER A 66 28.82 16.20 -27.36
C SER A 66 30.16 16.93 -27.40
N THR A 67 30.82 17.16 -26.25
CA THR A 67 32.15 17.78 -26.21
C THR A 67 33.24 16.84 -26.73
N ALA A 68 33.17 15.54 -26.45
CA ALA A 68 34.09 14.55 -27.02
C ALA A 68 34.01 14.49 -28.57
N ALA A 69 32.89 14.91 -29.16
CA ALA A 69 32.77 15.04 -30.61
C ALA A 69 33.49 16.28 -31.18
N SER A 70 33.69 17.33 -30.38
CA SER A 70 34.34 18.58 -30.78
C SER A 70 35.82 18.69 -30.42
N THR A 71 36.31 17.99 -29.37
CA THR A 71 37.71 18.09 -28.92
C THR A 71 38.71 17.32 -29.82
N SER A 72 38.25 16.31 -30.56
CA SER A 72 39.10 15.54 -31.49
C SER A 72 39.15 16.19 -32.88
N SER A 73 39.94 17.27 -32.94
CA SER A 73 40.86 17.67 -34.02
C SER A 73 40.28 18.04 -35.39
N THR A 74 40.10 19.35 -35.60
CA THR A 74 40.13 20.01 -36.91
C THR A 74 41.33 19.55 -37.75
N ILE A 75 42.50 19.33 -37.16
CA ILE A 75 43.74 18.93 -37.88
C ILE A 75 43.68 17.51 -38.47
N VAL A 76 43.18 16.50 -37.75
CA VAL A 76 43.13 15.10 -38.24
C VAL A 76 42.02 14.92 -39.30
N THR A 77 40.98 15.76 -39.25
CA THR A 77 39.91 15.74 -40.24
C THR A 77 40.34 16.32 -41.59
N ILE A 78 41.33 17.22 -41.58
CA ILE A 78 41.91 17.87 -42.77
C ILE A 78 42.90 16.92 -43.50
N LEU A 79 43.67 16.09 -42.78
CA LEU A 79 44.67 15.19 -43.37
C LEU A 79 44.12 13.87 -44.00
N GLY A 80 42.83 13.82 -44.37
CA GLY A 80 42.26 12.71 -45.15
C GLY A 80 41.95 11.41 -44.39
N LYS A 81 42.36 11.25 -43.12
CA LYS A 81 42.11 10.03 -42.31
C LYS A 81 40.72 10.01 -41.64
N ARG A 82 39.67 10.36 -42.37
CA ARG A 82 38.27 10.48 -41.88
C ARG A 82 37.73 9.20 -41.24
N LYS A 83 38.09 8.01 -41.77
CA LYS A 83 37.63 6.71 -41.24
C LYS A 83 38.15 6.44 -39.81
N LEU A 84 39.43 6.75 -39.55
CA LEU A 84 40.04 6.56 -38.22
C LEU A 84 39.47 7.54 -37.19
N ALA A 85 39.29 8.81 -37.58
CA ALA A 85 38.65 9.81 -36.71
C ALA A 85 37.20 9.42 -36.34
N GLY A 86 36.45 8.82 -37.27
CA GLY A 86 35.10 8.30 -37.01
C GLY A 86 35.08 7.14 -36.02
N GLN A 87 35.99 6.18 -36.17
CA GLN A 87 36.11 5.03 -35.27
C GLN A 87 36.50 5.45 -33.84
N MET A 88 37.42 6.40 -33.69
CA MET A 88 37.83 6.93 -32.38
C MET A 88 36.69 7.69 -31.67
N ARG A 89 35.90 8.48 -32.40
CA ARG A 89 34.71 9.14 -31.83
C ARG A 89 33.64 8.12 -31.42
N ALA A 90 33.48 7.07 -32.23
CA ALA A 90 32.52 6.01 -31.93
C ALA A 90 32.93 5.20 -30.70
N SER A 91 34.22 4.88 -30.54
CA SER A 91 34.74 4.17 -29.37
C SER A 91 34.62 5.00 -28.09
N GLU A 92 34.95 6.29 -28.14
CA GLU A 92 34.83 7.17 -26.97
C GLU A 92 33.36 7.36 -26.54
N LYS A 93 32.44 7.53 -27.50
CA LYS A 93 31.00 7.55 -27.19
C LYS A 93 30.52 6.24 -26.58
N ARG A 94 31.03 5.09 -27.02
CA ARG A 94 30.71 3.78 -26.41
C ARG A 94 31.23 3.72 -24.98
N ARG A 95 32.47 4.16 -24.73
CA ARG A 95 33.07 4.24 -23.39
C ARG A 95 32.20 5.06 -22.43
N LEU A 96 31.82 6.27 -22.84
CA LEU A 96 30.98 7.17 -22.04
C LEU A 96 29.59 6.59 -21.76
N ARG A 97 29.00 5.81 -22.68
CA ARG A 97 27.73 5.10 -22.43
C ARG A 97 27.89 4.01 -21.39
N MET A 98 28.94 3.18 -21.50
CA MET A 98 29.22 2.13 -20.51
C MET A 98 29.47 2.72 -19.12
N GLU A 99 30.24 3.82 -19.04
CA GLU A 99 30.51 4.53 -17.79
C GLU A 99 29.23 5.10 -17.18
N ARG A 100 28.35 5.70 -18.01
CA ARG A 100 27.03 6.16 -17.59
C ARG A 100 26.19 5.02 -17.02
N ASP A 101 26.11 3.90 -17.72
CA ASP A 101 25.26 2.77 -17.32
C ASP A 101 25.78 2.14 -16.03
N ARG A 102 27.10 2.00 -15.88
CA ARG A 102 27.73 1.61 -14.61
C ARG A 102 27.42 2.58 -13.48
N THR A 103 27.41 3.89 -13.76
CA THR A 103 27.09 4.93 -12.77
C THR A 103 25.62 4.88 -12.35
N LEU A 104 24.71 4.58 -13.28
CA LEU A 104 23.27 4.54 -13.04
C LEU A 104 22.80 3.24 -12.39
N GLN A 105 23.51 2.13 -12.58
CA GLN A 105 23.11 0.81 -12.10
C GLN A 105 22.78 0.77 -10.60
N PRO A 106 23.57 1.38 -9.68
CA PRO A 106 23.23 1.38 -8.26
C PRO A 106 21.92 2.12 -7.96
N TYR A 107 21.62 3.20 -8.68
CA TYR A 107 20.36 3.92 -8.51
C TYR A 107 19.17 3.08 -8.97
N GLU A 108 19.31 2.34 -10.08
CA GLU A 108 18.27 1.44 -10.55
C GLU A 108 18.01 0.30 -9.56
N SER A 109 19.06 -0.26 -8.95
CA SER A 109 18.91 -1.27 -7.90
C SER A 109 18.10 -0.76 -6.69
N ILE A 110 18.29 0.51 -6.31
CA ILE A 110 17.56 1.12 -5.20
C ILE A 110 16.10 1.39 -5.59
N LYS A 111 15.84 1.78 -6.85
CA LYS A 111 14.46 1.93 -7.35
C LYS A 111 13.68 0.62 -7.25
N LEU A 112 14.29 -0.50 -7.67
CA LEU A 112 13.67 -1.81 -7.57
C LEU A 112 13.39 -2.21 -6.12
N MET A 113 14.34 -1.94 -5.21
CA MET A 113 14.13 -2.14 -3.77
C MET A 113 12.96 -1.32 -3.23
N ILE A 114 12.85 -0.04 -3.61
CA ILE A 114 11.73 0.81 -3.20
C ILE A 114 10.40 0.24 -3.73
N ASP A 115 10.37 -0.24 -4.97
CA ASP A 115 9.16 -0.81 -5.57
C ASP A 115 8.72 -2.08 -4.85
N ASP A 116 9.66 -2.95 -4.47
CA ASP A 116 9.37 -4.13 -3.64
C ASP A 116 8.81 -3.74 -2.27
N LEU A 117 9.43 -2.78 -1.57
CA LEU A 117 8.94 -2.28 -0.29
C LEU A 117 7.52 -1.70 -0.40
N LEU A 118 7.23 -0.96 -1.47
CA LEU A 118 5.90 -0.41 -1.71
C LEU A 118 4.84 -1.51 -1.87
N ILE A 119 5.18 -2.60 -2.58
CA ILE A 119 4.31 -3.76 -2.76
C ILE A 119 4.04 -4.44 -1.41
N GLN A 120 5.09 -4.72 -0.62
CA GLN A 120 4.94 -5.31 0.72
C GLN A 120 4.02 -4.47 1.62
N MET A 121 4.17 -3.15 1.57
CA MET A 121 3.33 -2.23 2.33
C MET A 121 1.88 -2.18 1.83
N ASP A 122 1.64 -2.34 0.53
CA ASP A 122 0.30 -2.46 -0.03
C ASP A 122 -0.39 -3.76 0.43
N SER A 123 0.34 -4.89 0.42
CA SER A 123 -0.13 -6.16 0.97
C SER A 123 -0.46 -6.05 2.46
N ALA A 124 0.39 -5.42 3.27
CA ALA A 124 0.15 -5.23 4.69
C ALA A 124 -1.10 -4.36 4.97
N LYS A 125 -1.32 -3.29 4.21
CA LYS A 125 -2.56 -2.50 4.33
C LYS A 125 -3.79 -3.34 4.01
N ALA A 126 -3.73 -4.19 3.00
CA ALA A 126 -4.83 -5.07 2.63
C ALA A 126 -5.17 -6.04 3.77
N GLN A 127 -4.17 -6.61 4.43
CA GLN A 127 -4.35 -7.46 5.62
C GLN A 127 -5.05 -6.72 6.76
N PHE A 128 -4.61 -5.50 7.09
CA PHE A 128 -5.30 -4.72 8.13
C PHE A 128 -6.72 -4.31 7.74
N GLN A 129 -6.98 -4.05 6.46
CA GLN A 129 -8.33 -3.77 5.98
C GLN A 129 -9.24 -4.98 6.11
N ALA A 130 -8.75 -6.17 5.76
CA ALA A 130 -9.47 -7.43 5.93
C ALA A 130 -9.78 -7.68 7.42
N PHE A 131 -8.78 -7.53 8.30
CA PHE A 131 -8.95 -7.67 9.75
C PHE A 131 -10.01 -6.72 10.32
N ILE A 132 -10.00 -5.44 9.89
CA ILE A 132 -11.02 -4.47 10.33
C ILE A 132 -12.41 -4.88 9.87
N GLU A 133 -12.54 -5.44 8.67
CA GLU A 133 -13.83 -5.85 8.12
C GLU A 133 -14.38 -7.10 8.80
N GLU A 134 -13.49 -8.07 9.09
CA GLU A 134 -13.82 -9.28 9.84
C GLU A 134 -14.41 -8.94 11.23
N ILE A 135 -13.69 -8.16 12.05
CA ILE A 135 -14.19 -7.75 13.37
C ILE A 135 -15.52 -7.00 13.28
N LYS A 136 -15.67 -6.09 12.31
CA LYS A 136 -16.94 -5.37 12.12
C LYS A 136 -18.09 -6.31 11.77
N SER A 137 -17.85 -7.34 10.96
CA SER A 137 -18.87 -8.30 10.57
C SER A 137 -19.33 -9.14 11.77
N GLU A 138 -18.41 -9.52 12.66
CA GLU A 138 -18.70 -10.21 13.92
C GLU A 138 -19.53 -9.33 14.87
N GLU A 139 -19.21 -8.04 14.98
CA GLU A 139 -20.00 -7.08 15.75
C GLU A 139 -21.43 -6.90 15.22
N GLN A 140 -21.67 -7.09 13.93
CA GLN A 140 -23.02 -6.95 13.35
C GLN A 140 -23.89 -8.18 13.64
N LEU A 141 -23.31 -9.38 13.62
CA LEU A 141 -24.00 -10.64 13.96
C LEU A 141 -24.47 -10.65 15.43
N THR A 142 -23.66 -10.12 16.34
CA THR A 142 -24.02 -10.01 17.78
C THR A 142 -25.11 -8.95 18.06
N LYS A 143 -25.21 -7.91 17.24
CA LYS A 143 -26.26 -6.87 17.35
C LYS A 143 -27.60 -7.33 16.75
N GLN A 144 -27.59 -8.19 15.73
CA GLN A 144 -28.82 -8.75 15.14
C GLN A 144 -29.50 -9.78 16.04
N SER A 145 -28.74 -10.60 16.78
CA SER A 145 -29.29 -11.58 17.72
C SER A 145 -29.93 -10.96 18.97
N THR A 146 -29.56 -9.73 19.35
CA THR A 146 -30.15 -9.00 20.49
C THR A 146 -31.39 -8.18 20.12
N SER A 147 -31.58 -7.82 18.84
CA SER A 147 -32.75 -7.08 18.36
C SER A 147 -34.01 -7.97 18.21
N ALA A 148 -33.86 -9.28 17.95
CA ALA A 148 -34.97 -10.23 17.87
C ALA A 148 -35.66 -10.52 19.23
N LYS A 149 -35.11 -10.08 20.36
CA LYS A 149 -35.71 -10.27 21.71
C LYS A 149 -36.51 -9.05 22.20
N LYS A 150 -36.69 -8.00 21.37
CA LYS A 150 -37.37 -6.75 21.76
C LYS A 150 -38.58 -6.43 20.87
N THR A 151 -39.45 -7.40 20.61
CA THR A 151 -40.76 -7.17 19.97
C THR A 151 -41.87 -8.02 20.59
N VAL A 152 -41.95 -8.13 21.92
CA VAL A 152 -43.22 -8.44 22.61
C VAL A 152 -43.22 -7.80 24.00
N ALA A 153 -43.19 -6.47 24.07
CA ALA A 153 -43.40 -5.75 25.34
C ALA A 153 -44.09 -4.43 25.03
N GLY A 154 -45.37 -4.52 24.69
CA GLY A 154 -46.19 -3.37 24.32
C GLY A 154 -47.66 -3.73 24.15
N ALA A 155 -48.23 -4.49 25.08
CA ALA A 155 -49.68 -4.57 25.27
C ALA A 155 -49.96 -5.02 26.71
N ASN A 156 -50.34 -4.08 27.57
CA ASN A 156 -50.95 -4.38 28.86
C ASN A 156 -52.26 -5.13 28.60
N THR A 157 -52.25 -6.45 28.79
CA THR A 157 -53.45 -7.29 28.87
C THR A 157 -53.25 -8.21 30.05
N SER A 158 -54.19 -8.20 30.99
CA SER A 158 -54.25 -9.14 32.11
C SER A 158 -54.23 -10.55 31.54
N THR A 159 -53.12 -11.26 31.71
CA THR A 159 -52.98 -12.63 31.22
C THR A 159 -53.79 -13.55 32.12
N ASN A 160 -54.97 -13.96 31.67
CA ASN A 160 -55.73 -15.03 32.29
C ASN A 160 -55.21 -16.37 31.78
N PHE A 161 -55.27 -17.40 32.62
CA PHE A 161 -54.87 -18.76 32.27
C PHE A 161 -56.09 -19.68 32.31
N CYS A 162 -56.16 -20.62 31.39
CA CYS A 162 -57.21 -21.63 31.39
C CYS A 162 -57.09 -22.51 32.65
N PRO A 163 -58.13 -22.64 33.50
CA PRO A 163 -58.05 -23.41 34.74
C PRO A 163 -57.93 -24.92 34.51
N GLN A 164 -58.25 -25.43 33.31
CA GLN A 164 -58.21 -26.85 33.02
C GLN A 164 -56.86 -27.31 32.42
N CYS A 165 -56.26 -26.51 31.53
CA CYS A 165 -55.03 -26.91 30.81
C CYS A 165 -53.86 -25.94 30.97
N GLY A 166 -54.05 -24.84 31.72
CA GLY A 166 -53.01 -23.86 31.97
C GLY A 166 -52.60 -23.01 30.77
N THR A 167 -53.27 -23.14 29.62
CA THR A 167 -52.94 -22.36 28.41
C THR A 167 -53.35 -20.90 28.57
N LEU A 168 -52.52 -19.99 28.07
CA LEU A 168 -52.80 -18.55 28.05
C LEU A 168 -54.11 -18.24 27.33
N ALA A 169 -54.95 -17.46 27.98
CA ALA A 169 -56.24 -16.99 27.49
C ALA A 169 -56.23 -15.47 27.38
N THR A 170 -56.75 -14.93 26.27
CA THR A 170 -56.97 -13.49 26.13
C THR A 170 -58.35 -13.12 26.67
N GLU A 171 -58.55 -11.90 27.17
CA GLU A 171 -59.84 -11.48 27.77
C GLU A 171 -61.04 -11.53 26.81
N SER A 172 -60.80 -11.62 25.50
CA SER A 172 -61.83 -11.76 24.48
C SER A 172 -62.20 -13.22 24.14
N ASP A 173 -61.45 -14.20 24.65
CA ASP A 173 -61.68 -15.62 24.37
C ASP A 173 -62.76 -16.18 25.31
N ARG A 174 -63.91 -16.59 24.76
CA ARG A 174 -64.98 -17.26 25.53
C ARG A 174 -64.69 -18.75 25.78
N PHE A 175 -63.79 -19.33 24.99
CA PHE A 175 -63.40 -20.74 25.07
C PHE A 175 -61.88 -20.86 24.86
N CYS A 176 -61.26 -21.78 25.59
CA CYS A 176 -59.85 -22.09 25.48
C CYS A 176 -59.56 -22.73 24.12
N ARG A 177 -58.63 -22.14 23.37
CA ARG A 177 -58.24 -22.60 22.03
C ARG A 177 -57.49 -23.94 22.04
N ASN A 178 -57.03 -24.41 23.21
CA ASN A 178 -56.30 -25.67 23.36
C ASN A 178 -57.20 -26.83 23.81
N CYS A 179 -57.97 -26.65 24.90
CA CYS A 179 -58.78 -27.74 25.46
C CYS A 179 -60.30 -27.59 25.27
N GLY A 180 -60.76 -26.49 24.66
CA GLY A 180 -62.19 -26.23 24.42
C GLY A 180 -62.99 -25.81 25.67
N ASN A 181 -62.36 -25.70 26.84
CA ASN A 181 -63.03 -25.30 28.08
C ASN A 181 -63.53 -23.85 28.01
N ARG A 182 -64.64 -23.54 28.66
CA ARG A 182 -65.12 -22.16 28.78
C ARG A 182 -64.22 -21.37 29.73
N LEU A 183 -63.85 -20.14 29.33
CA LEU A 183 -62.97 -19.23 30.07
C LEU A 183 -63.76 -18.18 30.83
#